data_AF-A0A660HR82-F1
#
_entry.id   AF-A0A660HR82-F1
#
_cell.length_a   1.000
_cell.length_b   1.000
_cell.length_c   1.000
_cell.angle_alpha   90.00
_cell.angle_beta   90.00
_cell.angle_gamma   90.00
#
_symmetry.space_group_name_H-M   'P 1'
#
loop_
_entity.id
_entity.type
_entity.pdbx_description
1 polymer ?
#
loop_
_entity_poly.entity_id
_entity_poly.type
_entity_poly.pdbx_seq_one_letter_code
_entity_poly.pdbx_strand_id
1 'polypeptide(L)'
;MRNFAHDDSAWADFLISKAALILASVILFAAIFHLAASFKELEIQEQLDILARDFKTAVDMVGSSNSGSDSLRPDNSGSDNSDPGNSGSNNLQADAYYCFEDEEIFRNSPFMEDIKVKISGEYICLETEYRERSFRAVKPFTFKVLPFNESVLHEKLSTKFGARGDEETSLTADYAEIEAFLQAIGTEEAVLDPNEKISLKKKLIYVKDEEGVSAFGCVLAYQ
;
A
#
# COMPACT_ATOMS: atom_id res chain seq x y z
N MET A 1 72.37 -45.14 10.88
CA MET A 1 71.18 -44.49 11.49
C MET A 1 70.64 -43.51 10.47
N ARG A 2 69.49 -43.81 9.86
CA ARG A 2 68.84 -42.96 8.85
C ARG A 2 67.96 -41.93 9.55
N ASN A 3 67.94 -40.72 8.98
CA ASN A 3 67.36 -39.50 9.52
C ASN A 3 65.84 -39.60 9.70
N PHE A 4 65.36 -39.62 10.96
CA PHE A 4 63.94 -39.50 11.31
C PHE A 4 63.43 -38.05 11.24
N ALA A 5 64.32 -37.06 11.05
CA ALA A 5 63.96 -35.64 11.00
C ALA A 5 63.23 -35.19 9.71
N HIS A 6 63.04 -36.08 8.73
CA HIS A 6 62.33 -35.78 7.48
C HIS A 6 60.83 -36.10 7.56
N ASP A 7 60.40 -36.89 8.54
CA ASP A 7 58.98 -37.25 8.74
C ASP A 7 58.21 -36.13 9.45
N ASP A 8 58.84 -35.39 10.38
CA ASP A 8 58.18 -34.36 11.18
C ASP A 8 57.62 -33.20 10.33
N SER A 9 58.29 -32.85 9.22
CA SER A 9 57.78 -31.84 8.27
C SER A 9 56.55 -32.33 7.51
N ALA A 10 56.51 -33.61 7.13
CA ALA A 10 55.36 -34.18 6.42
C ALA A 10 54.13 -34.29 7.34
N TRP A 11 54.34 -34.60 8.61
CA TRP A 11 53.30 -34.58 9.64
C TRP A 11 52.79 -33.16 9.92
N ALA A 12 53.70 -32.18 9.98
CA ALA A 12 53.33 -30.78 10.14
C ALA A 12 52.50 -30.26 8.97
N ASP A 13 52.91 -30.53 7.73
CA ASP A 13 52.19 -30.11 6.51
C ASP A 13 50.80 -30.75 6.42
N PHE A 14 50.66 -32.01 6.83
CA PHE A 14 49.38 -32.69 6.90
C PHE A 14 48.44 -32.08 7.94
N LEU A 15 48.96 -31.76 9.14
CA LEU A 15 48.19 -31.10 10.20
C LEU A 15 47.78 -29.67 9.78
N ILE A 16 48.66 -28.92 9.13
CA ILE A 16 48.38 -27.58 8.60
C ILE A 16 47.30 -27.66 7.52
N SER A 17 47.39 -28.62 6.60
CA SER A 17 46.38 -28.82 5.54
C SER A 17 45.00 -29.15 6.13
N LYS A 18 44.93 -30.01 7.16
CA LYS A 18 43.67 -30.31 7.86
C LYS A 18 43.12 -29.11 8.62
N ALA A 19 43.97 -28.37 9.32
CA ALA A 19 43.56 -27.15 10.00
C ALA A 19 43.04 -26.10 9.00
N ALA A 20 43.73 -25.94 7.87
CA ALA A 20 43.31 -25.06 6.77
C ALA A 20 41.97 -25.51 6.17
N LEU A 21 41.76 -26.81 5.98
CA LEU A 21 40.49 -27.36 5.49
C LEU A 21 39.34 -27.12 6.47
N ILE A 22 39.55 -27.34 7.77
CA ILE A 22 38.55 -27.07 8.81
C ILE A 22 38.21 -25.57 8.82
N LEU A 23 39.22 -24.70 8.78
CA LEU A 23 39.03 -23.25 8.76
C LEU A 23 38.28 -22.80 7.49
N ALA A 24 38.65 -23.32 6.33
CA ALA A 24 37.95 -23.06 5.07
C ALA A 24 36.50 -23.54 5.12
N SER A 25 36.23 -24.69 5.74
CA SER A 25 34.88 -25.22 5.93
C SER A 25 34.04 -24.30 6.83
N VAL A 26 34.59 -23.82 7.95
CA VAL A 26 33.90 -22.88 8.84
C VAL A 26 33.56 -21.59 8.12
N ILE A 27 34.50 -21.03 7.35
CA ILE A 27 34.27 -19.82 6.54
C ILE A 27 33.18 -20.07 5.50
N LEU A 28 33.22 -21.22 4.80
CA LEU A 28 32.21 -21.59 3.81
C LEU A 28 30.81 -21.68 4.44
N PHE A 29 30.68 -22.36 5.59
CA PHE A 29 29.41 -22.44 6.30
C PHE A 29 28.90 -21.06 6.71
N ALA A 30 29.77 -20.22 7.29
CA ALA A 30 29.39 -18.85 7.66
C ALA A 30 28.90 -18.05 6.45
N ALA A 31 29.57 -18.16 5.31
CA ALA A 31 29.15 -17.51 4.07
C ALA A 31 27.78 -18.00 3.58
N ILE A 32 27.51 -19.31 3.63
CA ILE A 32 26.21 -19.88 3.24
C ILE A 32 25.10 -19.40 4.19
N PHE A 33 25.35 -19.35 5.50
CA PHE A 33 24.38 -18.84 6.46
C PHE A 33 24.08 -17.34 6.23
N HIS A 34 25.10 -16.53 5.95
CA HIS A 34 24.90 -15.13 5.59
C HIS A 34 24.08 -14.99 4.30
N LEU A 35 24.37 -15.79 3.28
CA LEU A 35 23.61 -15.77 2.03
C LEU A 35 22.13 -16.15 2.24
N ALA A 36 21.88 -17.21 3.02
CA ALA A 36 20.51 -17.63 3.35
C ALA A 36 19.76 -16.54 4.15
N ALA A 37 20.45 -15.85 5.06
CA ALA A 37 19.86 -14.71 5.77
C ALA A 37 19.53 -13.57 4.81
N SER A 38 20.43 -13.22 3.88
CA SER A 38 20.18 -12.20 2.86
C SER A 38 18.97 -12.50 1.98
N PHE A 39 18.77 -13.76 1.58
CA PHE A 39 17.58 -14.14 0.80
C PHE A 39 16.28 -13.92 1.58
N LYS A 40 16.27 -14.23 2.87
CA LYS A 40 15.09 -14.01 3.71
C LYS A 40 14.79 -12.52 3.90
N GLU A 41 15.81 -11.68 4.05
CA GLU A 41 15.63 -10.23 4.10
C GLU A 41 15.07 -9.67 2.78
N LEU A 42 15.53 -10.21 1.64
CA LEU A 42 15.01 -9.85 0.32
C LEU A 42 13.54 -10.26 0.15
N GLU A 43 13.17 -11.46 0.59
CA GLU A 43 11.80 -11.96 0.58
C GLU A 43 10.87 -11.05 1.40
N ILE A 44 11.28 -10.62 2.60
CA ILE A 44 10.50 -9.69 3.44
C ILE A 44 10.25 -8.37 2.69
N GLN A 45 11.30 -7.80 2.10
CA GLN A 45 11.18 -6.56 1.33
C GLN A 45 10.24 -6.72 0.14
N GLU A 46 10.35 -7.83 -0.61
CA GLU A 46 9.50 -8.13 -1.76
C GLU A 46 8.02 -8.28 -1.36
N GLN A 47 7.74 -9.05 -0.30
CA GLN A 47 6.39 -9.25 0.20
C GLN A 47 5.74 -7.93 0.64
N LEU A 48 6.45 -7.08 1.38
CA LEU A 48 5.97 -5.73 1.73
C LEU A 48 5.68 -4.88 0.48
N ASP A 49 6.57 -4.97 -0.52
CA ASP A 49 6.42 -4.21 -1.77
C ASP A 49 5.19 -4.66 -2.57
N ILE A 50 4.89 -5.96 -2.57
CA ILE A 50 3.70 -6.52 -3.19
C ILE A 50 2.45 -6.05 -2.44
N LEU A 51 2.40 -6.18 -1.11
CA LEU A 51 1.25 -5.75 -0.31
C LEU A 51 0.99 -4.24 -0.44
N ALA A 52 2.03 -3.41 -0.39
CA ALA A 52 1.89 -1.97 -0.58
C ALA A 52 1.40 -1.62 -1.99
N ARG A 53 1.86 -2.34 -3.02
CA ARG A 53 1.40 -2.16 -4.39
C ARG A 53 -0.05 -2.60 -4.56
N ASP A 54 -0.44 -3.69 -3.93
CA ASP A 54 -1.79 -4.22 -4.00
C ASP A 54 -2.79 -3.26 -3.35
N PHE A 55 -2.50 -2.79 -2.13
CA PHE A 55 -3.29 -1.74 -1.47
C PHE A 55 -3.39 -0.47 -2.34
N LYS A 56 -2.26 0.01 -2.89
CA LYS A 56 -2.27 1.13 -3.85
C LYS A 56 -3.20 0.86 -5.02
N THR A 57 -3.18 -0.35 -5.57
CA THR A 57 -3.99 -0.73 -6.73
C THR A 57 -5.47 -0.71 -6.37
N ALA A 58 -5.86 -1.19 -5.20
CA ALA A 58 -7.23 -1.09 -4.69
C ALA A 58 -7.69 0.37 -4.56
N VAL A 59 -6.87 1.23 -3.95
CA VAL A 59 -7.16 2.67 -3.82
C VAL A 59 -7.28 3.35 -5.17
N ASP A 60 -6.35 3.08 -6.08
CA ASP A 60 -6.36 3.68 -7.42
C ASP A 60 -7.53 3.18 -8.27
N MET A 61 -7.95 1.93 -8.09
CA MET A 61 -9.15 1.39 -8.73
C MET A 61 -10.39 2.15 -8.26
N VAL A 62 -10.54 2.38 -6.95
CA VAL A 62 -11.63 3.19 -6.39
C VAL A 62 -11.55 4.63 -6.91
N GLY A 63 -10.36 5.23 -6.95
CA GLY A 63 -10.14 6.59 -7.47
C GLY A 63 -10.51 6.75 -8.94
N SER A 64 -10.20 5.74 -9.77
CA SER A 64 -10.51 5.72 -11.20
C SER A 64 -11.95 5.36 -11.53
N SER A 65 -12.70 4.79 -10.58
CA SER A 65 -14.10 4.40 -10.79
C SER A 65 -14.94 5.59 -11.27
N ASN A 66 -15.73 5.40 -12.32
CA ASN A 66 -16.47 6.50 -12.91
C ASN A 66 -17.59 6.93 -11.95
N SER A 67 -17.58 8.19 -11.49
CA SER A 67 -18.51 8.70 -10.48
C SER A 67 -19.62 9.57 -11.07
N GLY A 68 -19.84 9.51 -12.39
CA GLY A 68 -20.81 10.37 -13.08
C GLY A 68 -21.32 9.77 -14.39
N SER A 69 -22.64 9.55 -14.42
CA SER A 69 -23.56 9.66 -15.56
C SER A 69 -23.15 9.06 -16.91
N ASP A 70 -23.48 7.78 -17.12
CA ASP A 70 -23.77 7.22 -18.46
C ASP A 70 -25.29 7.21 -18.75
N SER A 71 -26.04 8.14 -18.15
CA SER A 71 -27.40 8.46 -18.58
C SER A 71 -27.35 9.80 -19.28
N LEU A 72 -27.20 9.76 -20.60
CA LEU A 72 -27.78 10.65 -21.61
C LEU A 72 -27.16 10.30 -22.97
N ARG A 73 -27.61 9.19 -23.56
CA ARG A 73 -27.70 9.07 -25.02
C ARG A 73 -29.17 9.00 -25.39
N PRO A 74 -29.71 9.96 -26.15
CA PRO A 74 -30.99 9.76 -26.80
C PRO A 74 -30.78 8.86 -28.03
N ASP A 75 -31.84 8.13 -28.36
CA ASP A 75 -32.18 7.56 -29.68
C ASP A 75 -31.90 6.06 -29.93
N ASN A 76 -32.91 5.26 -29.56
CA ASN A 76 -33.76 4.49 -30.47
C ASN A 76 -33.11 3.62 -31.57
N SER A 77 -33.08 2.30 -31.38
CA SER A 77 -33.58 1.28 -32.32
C SER A 77 -33.36 -0.13 -31.75
N GLY A 78 -34.38 -0.98 -31.88
CA GLY A 78 -34.48 -2.24 -31.16
C GLY A 78 -33.62 -3.38 -31.68
N SER A 79 -33.45 -4.41 -30.84
CA SER A 79 -33.43 -5.82 -31.21
C SER A 79 -33.32 -6.67 -29.95
N ASP A 80 -34.12 -7.73 -29.91
CA ASP A 80 -34.12 -8.79 -28.91
C ASP A 80 -32.71 -9.37 -28.66
N ASN A 81 -32.40 -9.66 -27.39
CA ASN A 81 -31.83 -10.93 -26.95
C ASN A 81 -31.90 -11.01 -25.42
N SER A 82 -32.62 -12.01 -24.93
CA SER A 82 -32.69 -12.43 -23.55
C SER A 82 -31.38 -13.10 -23.12
N ASP A 83 -30.65 -12.47 -22.20
CA ASP A 83 -29.51 -13.06 -21.49
C ASP A 83 -29.74 -12.95 -19.97
N PRO A 84 -29.89 -14.06 -19.22
CA PRO A 84 -30.11 -14.01 -17.78
C PRO A 84 -28.76 -14.10 -17.06
N GLY A 85 -28.13 -12.94 -16.88
CA GLY A 85 -26.88 -12.78 -16.14
C GLY A 85 -26.80 -11.42 -15.43
N ASN A 86 -27.94 -10.94 -14.92
CA ASN A 86 -28.04 -9.69 -14.19
C ASN A 86 -27.48 -9.85 -12.76
N SER A 87 -26.24 -9.39 -12.54
CA SER A 87 -25.76 -9.03 -11.20
C SER A 87 -25.47 -7.53 -11.17
N GLY A 88 -26.53 -6.77 -10.89
CA GLY A 88 -26.48 -5.53 -10.10
C GLY A 88 -25.55 -4.42 -10.56
N SER A 89 -25.93 -3.72 -11.64
CA SER A 89 -25.60 -2.30 -11.77
C SER A 89 -26.39 -1.52 -10.72
N ASN A 90 -25.74 -1.20 -9.61
CA ASN A 90 -26.20 -0.19 -8.66
C ASN A 90 -25.18 0.96 -8.68
N ASN A 91 -25.56 2.09 -9.28
CA ASN A 91 -24.84 3.36 -9.20
C ASN A 91 -24.82 3.86 -7.75
N LEU A 92 -23.88 3.40 -6.94
CA LEU A 92 -23.49 4.00 -5.66
C LEU A 92 -22.06 4.52 -5.81
N GLN A 93 -21.72 5.56 -5.04
CA GLN A 93 -20.31 5.86 -4.72
C GLN A 93 -19.58 4.54 -4.50
N ALA A 94 -18.44 4.35 -5.17
CA ALA A 94 -17.68 3.12 -5.09
C ALA A 94 -17.12 2.97 -3.67
N ASP A 95 -17.95 2.40 -2.80
CA ASP A 95 -17.61 1.97 -1.46
C ASP A 95 -17.06 0.57 -1.61
N ALA A 96 -15.74 0.46 -1.53
CA ALA A 96 -15.00 -0.79 -1.53
C ALA A 96 -14.42 -1.03 -0.13
N TYR A 97 -14.06 -2.29 0.12
CA TYR A 97 -13.33 -2.67 1.32
C TYR A 97 -12.05 -3.36 0.89
N TYR A 98 -10.98 -3.12 1.63
CA TYR A 98 -9.71 -3.80 1.50
C TYR A 98 -9.38 -4.52 2.80
N CYS A 99 -8.86 -5.74 2.71
CA CYS A 99 -8.45 -6.53 3.86
C CYS A 99 -7.11 -7.18 3.53
N PHE A 100 -6.06 -6.89 4.32
CA PHE A 100 -4.76 -7.52 4.09
C PHE A 100 -4.83 -9.04 4.34
N GLU A 101 -5.69 -9.50 5.27
CA GLU A 101 -5.88 -10.93 5.54
C GLU A 101 -6.39 -11.73 4.33
N ASP A 102 -7.03 -11.09 3.36
CA ASP A 102 -7.51 -11.76 2.15
C ASP A 102 -6.35 -12.13 1.21
N GLU A 103 -5.22 -11.43 1.30
CA GLU A 103 -4.02 -11.66 0.50
C GLU A 103 -3.22 -12.88 0.98
N GLU A 104 -2.96 -13.82 0.07
CA GLU A 104 -2.20 -15.04 0.39
C GLU A 104 -0.78 -14.73 0.87
N ILE A 105 -0.17 -13.68 0.30
CA ILE A 105 1.17 -13.22 0.67
C ILE A 105 1.19 -12.71 2.11
N PHE A 106 0.10 -12.07 2.56
CA PHE A 106 -0.05 -11.66 3.94
C PHE A 106 -0.19 -12.89 4.85
N ARG A 107 -1.11 -13.83 4.54
CA ARG A 107 -1.34 -15.05 5.35
C ARG A 107 -0.13 -15.97 5.50
N ASN A 108 0.73 -16.02 4.48
CA ASN A 108 1.92 -16.86 4.48
C ASN A 108 3.17 -16.12 4.99
N SER A 109 3.03 -14.84 5.37
CA SER A 109 4.15 -14.03 5.83
C SER A 109 4.62 -14.44 7.23
N PRO A 110 5.93 -14.59 7.45
CA PRO A 110 6.48 -14.85 8.78
C PRO A 110 6.49 -13.61 9.70
N PHE A 111 5.96 -12.46 9.26
CA PHE A 111 5.98 -11.19 9.98
C PHE A 111 4.58 -10.53 10.11
N MET A 112 3.51 -11.32 9.94
CA MET A 112 2.11 -10.85 10.02
C MET A 112 1.79 -9.99 11.25
N GLU A 113 2.27 -10.41 12.43
CA GLU A 113 1.91 -9.79 13.70
C GLU A 113 2.54 -8.40 13.91
N ASP A 114 3.55 -8.03 13.10
CA ASP A 114 4.35 -6.82 13.28
C ASP A 114 4.25 -5.82 12.11
N ILE A 115 3.33 -6.02 11.16
CA ILE A 115 3.15 -5.06 10.06
C ILE A 115 2.40 -3.82 10.56
N LYS A 116 3.07 -2.67 10.47
CA LYS A 116 2.48 -1.35 10.69
C LYS A 116 2.09 -0.75 9.35
N VAL A 117 0.79 -0.53 9.16
CA VAL A 117 0.25 0.13 7.97
C VAL A 117 0.03 1.60 8.29
N LYS A 118 0.69 2.48 7.54
CA LYS A 118 0.56 3.94 7.66
C LYS A 118 0.08 4.51 6.34
N ILE A 119 -0.95 5.32 6.39
CA ILE A 119 -1.53 5.98 5.22
C ILE A 119 -1.50 7.49 5.37
N SER A 120 -1.02 8.15 4.34
CA SER A 120 -1.09 9.60 4.15
C SER A 120 -1.90 9.88 2.89
N GLY A 121 -2.24 11.15 2.64
CA GLY A 121 -2.88 11.55 1.40
C GLY A 121 -2.00 11.40 0.15
N GLU A 122 -0.68 11.20 0.35
CA GLU A 122 0.30 11.07 -0.73
C GLU A 122 0.80 9.63 -0.93
N TYR A 123 0.80 8.79 0.10
CA TYR A 123 1.35 7.44 0.03
C TYR A 123 0.76 6.46 1.05
N ILE A 124 0.91 5.17 0.74
CA ILE A 124 0.85 4.08 1.71
C ILE A 124 2.26 3.64 2.09
N CYS A 125 2.44 3.31 3.35
CA CYS A 125 3.68 2.84 3.91
C CYS A 125 3.42 1.60 4.77
N LEU A 126 4.03 0.47 4.41
CA LEU A 126 4.06 -0.73 5.24
C LEU A 126 5.44 -0.85 5.88
N GLU A 127 5.48 -1.04 7.20
CA GLU A 127 6.70 -1.20 7.98
C GLU A 127 6.64 -2.49 8.80
N THR A 128 7.76 -3.19 8.91
CA THR A 128 7.90 -4.33 9.83
C THR A 128 9.34 -4.40 10.35
N GLU A 129 9.56 -5.17 11.40
CA GLU A 129 10.88 -5.38 11.99
C GLU A 129 11.24 -6.87 11.95
N TYR A 130 12.44 -7.19 11.46
CA TYR A 130 12.94 -8.55 11.45
C TYR A 130 14.43 -8.55 11.80
N ARG A 131 14.80 -9.31 12.85
CA ARG A 131 16.18 -9.38 13.38
C ARG A 131 16.80 -8.00 13.64
N GLU A 132 16.05 -7.12 14.33
CA GLU A 132 16.47 -5.75 14.67
C GLU A 132 16.70 -4.84 13.46
N ARG A 133 16.23 -5.25 12.27
CA ARG A 133 16.23 -4.43 11.05
C ARG A 133 14.81 -4.06 10.67
N SER A 134 14.59 -2.77 10.42
CA SER A 134 13.33 -2.27 9.90
C SER A 134 13.26 -2.40 8.38
N PHE A 135 12.18 -2.97 7.87
CA PHE A 135 11.85 -3.02 6.45
C PHE A 135 10.68 -2.10 6.18
N ARG A 136 10.70 -1.44 5.01
CA ARG A 136 9.67 -0.46 4.64
C ARG A 136 9.36 -0.56 3.15
N ALA A 137 8.08 -0.59 2.81
CA ALA A 137 7.59 -0.42 1.46
C ALA A 137 6.70 0.80 1.38
N VAL A 138 7.07 1.77 0.54
CA VAL A 138 6.31 3.00 0.31
C VAL A 138 5.83 3.03 -1.12
N LYS A 139 4.54 3.32 -1.32
CA LYS A 139 3.93 3.46 -2.64
C LYS A 139 3.09 4.74 -2.70
N PRO A 140 3.39 5.68 -3.62
CA PRO A 140 2.61 6.90 -3.77
C PRO A 140 1.26 6.60 -4.42
N PHE A 141 0.22 7.36 -4.11
CA PHE A 141 -1.09 7.20 -4.75
C PHE A 141 -1.17 7.95 -6.08
N THR A 142 -2.02 7.46 -6.99
CA THR A 142 -2.32 8.16 -8.24
C THR A 142 -3.40 9.22 -8.02
N PHE A 143 -4.31 8.98 -7.10
CA PHE A 143 -5.39 9.90 -6.72
C PHE A 143 -5.14 10.50 -5.34
N LYS A 144 -5.75 11.66 -5.07
CA LYS A 144 -5.67 12.27 -3.74
C LYS A 144 -6.42 11.39 -2.74
N VAL A 145 -5.71 10.97 -1.70
CA VAL A 145 -6.27 10.17 -0.60
C VAL A 145 -6.46 11.05 0.62
N LEU A 146 -7.46 10.75 1.45
CA LEU A 146 -7.65 11.36 2.75
C LEU A 146 -7.86 10.25 3.79
N PRO A 147 -7.03 10.19 4.84
CA PRO A 147 -7.01 9.07 5.77
C PRO A 147 -8.07 9.22 6.88
N PHE A 148 -9.31 9.54 6.49
CA PHE A 148 -10.43 9.71 7.41
C PHE A 148 -11.77 9.56 6.69
N ASN A 149 -12.83 9.34 7.46
CA ASN A 149 -14.17 9.13 6.95
C ASN A 149 -14.86 10.43 6.45
N GLU A 150 -16.01 10.25 5.82
CA GLU A 150 -16.79 11.34 5.21
C GLU A 150 -17.29 12.37 6.22
N SER A 151 -17.64 11.96 7.44
CA SER A 151 -18.08 12.89 8.49
C SER A 151 -16.95 13.84 8.89
N VAL A 152 -15.73 13.32 9.06
CA VAL A 152 -14.54 14.13 9.37
C VAL A 152 -14.20 15.07 8.22
N LEU A 153 -14.34 14.62 6.97
CA LEU A 153 -14.15 15.49 5.79
C LEU A 153 -15.12 16.68 5.84
N HIS A 154 -16.42 16.42 6.00
CA HIS A 154 -17.44 17.45 6.02
C HIS A 154 -17.29 18.41 7.19
N GLU A 155 -16.87 17.92 8.36
CA GLU A 155 -16.55 18.76 9.52
C GLU A 155 -15.37 19.70 9.21
N LYS A 156 -14.26 19.16 8.67
CA LYS A 156 -13.08 19.96 8.33
C LYS A 156 -13.40 21.02 7.25
N LEU A 157 -14.15 20.65 6.22
CA LEU A 157 -14.59 21.56 5.17
C LEU A 157 -15.52 22.65 5.71
N SER A 158 -16.53 22.29 6.49
CA SER A 158 -17.46 23.27 7.06
C SER A 158 -16.79 24.21 8.05
N THR A 159 -15.82 23.73 8.83
CA THR A 159 -15.03 24.55 9.74
C THR A 159 -14.19 25.58 8.98
N LYS A 160 -13.59 25.19 7.86
CA LYS A 160 -12.68 26.06 7.09
C LYS A 160 -13.42 27.00 6.13
N PHE A 161 -14.46 26.51 5.47
CA PHE A 161 -15.13 27.18 4.34
C PHE A 161 -16.61 27.49 4.60
N GLY A 162 -17.17 27.08 5.74
CA GLY A 162 -18.58 27.32 6.08
C GLY A 162 -19.59 26.40 5.36
N ALA A 163 -19.12 25.46 4.53
CA ALA A 163 -19.95 24.55 3.74
C ALA A 163 -19.38 23.13 3.73
N ARG A 164 -20.23 22.12 3.50
CA ARG A 164 -19.81 20.70 3.56
C ARG A 164 -19.12 20.24 2.28
N GLY A 165 -19.29 20.96 1.17
CA GLY A 165 -18.72 20.60 -0.12
C GLY A 165 -19.45 19.45 -0.81
N ASP A 166 -20.72 19.24 -0.49
CA ASP A 166 -21.62 18.38 -1.27
C ASP A 166 -22.32 19.19 -2.39
N GLU A 167 -23.14 18.52 -3.20
CA GLU A 167 -23.83 19.14 -4.34
C GLU A 167 -24.81 20.25 -3.90
N GLU A 168 -25.43 20.10 -2.72
CA GLU A 168 -26.36 21.07 -2.14
C GLU A 168 -25.64 22.26 -1.49
N THR A 169 -24.47 22.01 -0.89
CA THR A 169 -23.66 22.97 -0.14
C THR A 169 -22.23 23.03 -0.69
N SER A 170 -22.12 23.40 -1.96
CA SER A 170 -20.84 23.55 -2.65
C SER A 170 -19.97 24.63 -2.02
N LEU A 171 -18.66 24.45 -2.08
CA LEU A 171 -17.68 25.43 -1.60
C LEU A 171 -17.61 26.61 -2.56
N THR A 172 -17.43 27.82 -2.04
CA THR A 172 -17.28 29.05 -2.86
C THR A 172 -15.87 29.63 -2.80
N ALA A 173 -14.93 28.92 -2.17
CA ALA A 173 -13.53 29.32 -2.09
C ALA A 173 -12.79 29.02 -3.40
N ASP A 174 -11.64 29.64 -3.59
CA ASP A 174 -10.78 29.42 -4.74
C ASP A 174 -10.30 27.96 -4.82
N TYR A 175 -10.18 27.44 -6.03
CA TYR A 175 -9.77 26.06 -6.28
C TYR A 175 -8.40 25.76 -5.65
N ALA A 176 -7.42 26.66 -5.78
CA ALA A 176 -6.09 26.44 -5.22
C ALA A 176 -6.10 26.49 -3.67
N GLU A 177 -6.96 27.32 -3.07
CA GLU A 177 -7.14 27.34 -1.61
C GLU A 177 -7.70 26.00 -1.10
N ILE A 178 -8.70 25.45 -1.79
CA ILE A 178 -9.29 24.16 -1.45
C ILE A 178 -8.26 23.04 -1.64
N GLU A 179 -7.52 23.05 -2.74
CA GLU A 179 -6.48 22.06 -3.01
C GLU A 179 -5.39 22.04 -1.93
N ALA A 180 -4.90 23.22 -1.55
CA ALA A 180 -3.88 23.38 -0.52
C ALA A 180 -4.40 22.94 0.85
N PHE A 181 -5.66 23.25 1.18
CA PHE A 181 -6.30 22.78 2.40
C PHE A 181 -6.40 21.25 2.44
N LEU A 182 -6.87 20.63 1.35
CA LEU A 182 -6.98 19.18 1.25
C LEU A 182 -5.62 18.48 1.36
N GLN A 183 -4.56 19.09 0.79
CA GLN A 183 -3.20 18.56 0.94
C GLN A 183 -2.72 18.65 2.40
N ALA A 184 -2.96 19.78 3.07
CA ALA A 184 -2.56 19.96 4.47
C ALA A 184 -3.24 18.96 5.41
N ILE A 185 -4.56 18.76 5.28
CA ILE A 185 -5.28 17.80 6.12
C ILE A 185 -4.98 16.34 5.76
N GLY A 186 -4.50 16.07 4.53
CA GLY A 186 -4.06 14.75 4.10
C GLY A 186 -2.62 14.40 4.50
N THR A 187 -1.82 15.36 4.97
CA THR A 187 -0.42 15.10 5.34
C THR A 187 -0.30 14.27 6.62
N GLU A 188 -1.29 14.32 7.50
CA GLU A 188 -1.31 13.56 8.75
C GLU A 188 -1.41 12.06 8.46
N GLU A 189 -0.44 11.27 8.96
CA GLU A 189 -0.45 9.82 8.80
C GLU A 189 -1.46 9.18 9.75
N ALA A 190 -2.39 8.38 9.21
CA ALA A 190 -3.19 7.47 10.01
C ALA A 190 -2.53 6.09 10.05
N VAL A 191 -2.58 5.45 11.22
CA VAL A 191 -2.18 4.05 11.39
C VAL A 191 -3.42 3.18 11.22
N LEU A 192 -3.35 2.21 10.33
CA LEU A 192 -4.42 1.25 10.08
C LEU A 192 -4.04 -0.12 10.66
N ASP A 193 -5.02 -0.83 11.20
CA ASP A 193 -4.85 -2.24 11.60
C ASP A 193 -4.95 -3.14 10.37
N PRO A 194 -3.89 -3.89 9.99
CA PRO A 194 -3.96 -4.76 8.82
C PRO A 194 -4.96 -5.93 8.96
N ASN A 195 -5.38 -6.26 10.17
CA ASN A 195 -6.33 -7.35 10.45
C ASN A 195 -7.79 -6.88 10.39
N GLU A 196 -8.03 -5.56 10.28
CA GLU A 196 -9.37 -5.00 10.15
C GLU A 196 -9.65 -4.54 8.72
N LYS A 197 -10.93 -4.55 8.35
CA LYS A 197 -11.37 -4.09 7.03
C LYS A 197 -11.18 -2.58 6.89
N ILE A 198 -10.48 -2.18 5.85
CA ILE A 198 -10.26 -0.78 5.49
C ILE A 198 -11.32 -0.38 4.47
N SER A 199 -12.12 0.62 4.83
CA SER A 199 -13.11 1.21 3.94
C SER A 199 -12.44 2.17 2.97
N LEU A 200 -12.68 1.96 1.67
CA LEU A 200 -12.21 2.80 0.58
C LEU A 200 -13.41 3.41 -0.13
N LYS A 201 -13.53 4.73 -0.11
CA LYS A 201 -14.70 5.43 -0.65
C LYS A 201 -14.30 6.60 -1.53
N LYS A 202 -14.73 6.58 -2.80
CA LYS A 202 -14.58 7.76 -3.66
C LYS A 202 -15.57 8.86 -3.27
N LYS A 203 -15.09 10.07 -3.08
CA LYS A 203 -15.90 11.26 -2.78
C LYS A 203 -15.58 12.41 -3.72
N LEU A 204 -16.63 13.09 -4.16
CA LEU A 204 -16.55 14.33 -4.91
C LEU A 204 -16.84 15.50 -3.96
N ILE A 205 -15.98 16.52 -3.99
CA ILE A 205 -16.16 17.77 -3.26
C ILE A 205 -16.51 18.84 -4.29
N TYR A 206 -17.72 19.38 -4.22
CA TYR A 206 -18.25 20.32 -5.20
C TYR A 206 -17.84 21.75 -4.86
N VAL A 207 -17.45 22.49 -5.89
CA VAL A 207 -16.98 23.87 -5.82
C VAL A 207 -17.73 24.68 -6.84
N LYS A 208 -18.22 25.84 -6.42
CA LYS A 208 -18.97 26.77 -7.26
C LYS A 208 -18.19 28.06 -7.37
N ASP A 209 -17.78 28.37 -8.60
CA ASP A 209 -17.12 29.60 -8.98
C ASP A 209 -18.01 30.42 -9.93
N GLU A 210 -17.46 31.48 -10.52
CA GLU A 210 -18.16 32.31 -11.51
C GLU A 210 -18.38 31.58 -12.85
N GLU A 211 -17.61 30.53 -13.14
CA GLU A 211 -17.62 29.77 -14.40
C GLU A 211 -18.58 28.57 -14.35
N GLY A 212 -18.88 28.05 -13.16
CA GLY A 212 -19.86 26.98 -12.97
C GLY A 212 -19.64 26.18 -11.69
N VAL A 213 -20.04 24.90 -11.73
CA VAL A 213 -19.80 23.95 -10.66
C VAL A 213 -18.74 22.95 -11.13
N SER A 214 -17.62 22.89 -10.41
CA SER A 214 -16.56 21.90 -10.59
C SER A 214 -16.52 20.95 -9.39
N ALA A 215 -15.76 19.85 -9.50
CA ALA A 215 -15.63 18.89 -8.42
C ALA A 215 -14.19 18.38 -8.26
N PHE A 216 -13.76 18.25 -7.01
CA PHE A 216 -12.53 17.55 -6.63
C PHE A 216 -12.84 16.10 -6.31
N GLY A 217 -12.19 15.17 -7.00
CA GLY A 217 -12.23 13.75 -6.66
C GLY A 217 -11.15 13.41 -5.63
N CYS A 218 -11.54 12.72 -4.56
CA CYS A 218 -10.61 12.10 -3.61
C CYS A 218 -11.10 10.72 -3.19
N VAL A 219 -10.19 9.90 -2.66
CA VAL A 219 -10.50 8.62 -2.04
C VAL A 219 -10.35 8.77 -0.53
N LEU A 220 -11.39 8.44 0.20
CA LEU A 220 -11.37 8.32 1.66
C LEU A 220 -10.92 6.91 2.01
N ALA A 221 -9.96 6.79 2.92
CA ALA A 221 -9.45 5.52 3.41
C ALA A 221 -9.47 5.53 4.94
N TYR A 222 -10.29 4.67 5.55
CA TYR A 222 -10.53 4.69 6.99
C TYR A 222 -10.99 3.33 7.52
N GLN A 223 -10.93 3.19 8.84
CA GLN A 223 -11.49 2.07 9.61
C GLN A 223 -12.60 2.60 10.53
#